data_AF-A0A366MU65-F1
#
_entry.id   AF-A0A366MU65-F1
#
_cell.length_a   1.000
_cell.length_b   1.000
_cell.length_c   1.000
_cell.angle_alpha   90.00
_cell.angle_beta   90.00
_cell.angle_gamma   90.00
#
_symmetry.space_group_name_H-M   'P 1'
#
loop_
_entity.id
_entity.type
_entity.pdbx_description
1 polymer ?
#
loop_
_entity_poly.entity_id
_entity_poly.type
_entity_poly.pdbx_seq_one_letter_code
_entity_poly.pdbx_strand_id
1 'polypeptide(L)'
;MYKLFRTKQFVKDYSKTKLSDKHYEKFIKFVSLLLEDLKLPSEALDHELVGNYIAFRECHISGDMLLIYIIEDGYLKLTRIGTHNQLFNN
;
A
#
# COMPACT_ATOMS: atom_id res chain seq x y z
N MET A 1 -7.48 -12.17 10.87
CA MET A 1 -7.85 -11.35 9.69
C MET A 1 -8.16 -9.93 10.13
N TYR A 2 -7.48 -8.95 9.54
CA TYR A 2 -7.73 -7.53 9.77
C TYR A 2 -8.96 -7.05 9.00
N LYS A 3 -9.55 -5.95 9.44
CA LYS A 3 -10.59 -5.25 8.68
C LYS A 3 -9.95 -4.27 7.71
N LEU A 4 -10.46 -4.23 6.48
CA LEU A 4 -9.99 -3.27 5.48
C LEU A 4 -10.51 -1.87 5.81
N PHE A 5 -9.60 -0.91 5.90
CA PHE A 5 -9.92 0.51 5.98
C PHE A 5 -9.18 1.28 4.89
N ARG A 6 -9.84 2.24 4.26
CA ARG A 6 -9.25 3.11 3.23
C ARG A 6 -9.33 4.54 3.70
N THR A 7 -8.19 5.22 3.84
CA THR A 7 -8.19 6.64 4.19
C THR A 7 -8.79 7.47 3.06
N LYS A 8 -9.26 8.68 3.38
CA LYS A 8 -9.73 9.63 2.35
C LYS A 8 -8.64 9.96 1.33
N GLN A 9 -7.39 10.04 1.79
CA GLN A 9 -6.24 10.32 0.93
C GLN A 9 -5.98 9.14 -0.02
N PHE A 10 -5.98 7.89 0.47
CA PHE A 10 -5.88 6.70 -0.37
C PHE A 10 -6.94 6.69 -1.46
N VAL A 11 -8.21 6.96 -1.11
CA VAL A 11 -9.31 6.99 -2.08
C VAL A 11 -9.07 8.05 -3.18
N LYS A 12 -8.53 9.21 -2.80
CA LYS A 12 -8.18 10.29 -3.73
C LYS A 12 -6.98 9.95 -4.60
N ASP A 13 -5.96 9.29 -4.06
CA ASP A 13 -4.80 8.89 -4.86
C ASP A 13 -5.16 7.76 -5.82
N TYR A 14 -5.93 6.77 -5.33
CA TYR A 14 -6.41 5.65 -6.12
C TYR A 14 -7.21 6.12 -7.33
N SER A 15 -8.09 7.13 -7.17
CA SER A 15 -8.87 7.66 -8.30
C SER A 15 -8.04 8.40 -9.36
N LYS A 16 -6.84 8.88 -9.00
CA LYS A 16 -5.89 9.55 -9.90
C LYS A 16 -4.83 8.60 -10.47
N THR A 17 -4.68 7.44 -9.86
CA THR A 17 -3.67 6.45 -10.22
C THR A 17 -4.20 5.55 -11.32
N LYS A 18 -3.43 5.42 -12.41
CA LYS A 18 -3.72 4.46 -13.47
C LYS A 18 -3.03 3.13 -13.15
N LEU A 19 -3.82 2.14 -12.79
CA LEU A 19 -3.34 0.77 -12.61
C LEU A 19 -3.48 0.01 -13.94
N SER A 20 -2.39 -0.61 -14.38
CA SER A 20 -2.47 -1.66 -15.41
C SER A 20 -3.08 -2.92 -14.79
N ASP A 21 -3.51 -3.87 -15.61
CA ASP A 21 -4.06 -5.14 -15.12
C ASP A 21 -3.05 -5.87 -14.20
N LYS A 22 -1.77 -5.86 -14.58
CA LYS A 22 -0.67 -6.39 -13.76
C LYS A 22 -0.56 -5.69 -12.40
N HIS A 23 -0.73 -4.37 -12.35
CA HIS A 23 -0.73 -3.64 -11.08
C HIS A 23 -1.94 -4.03 -10.23
N TYR A 24 -3.11 -4.13 -10.86
CA TYR A 24 -4.35 -4.44 -10.17
C TYR A 24 -4.34 -5.85 -9.57
N GLU A 25 -3.91 -6.85 -10.33
CA GLU A 25 -3.76 -8.23 -9.84
C GLU A 25 -2.84 -8.32 -8.62
N LYS A 26 -1.66 -7.69 -8.69
CA LYS A 26 -0.72 -7.67 -7.57
C LYS A 26 -1.26 -6.90 -6.38
N PHE A 27 -1.92 -5.77 -6.61
CA PHE A 27 -2.56 -4.99 -5.56
C PHE A 27 -3.59 -5.84 -4.79
N ILE A 28 -4.47 -6.55 -5.50
CA ILE A 28 -5.46 -7.44 -4.87
C ILE A 28 -4.75 -8.56 -4.10
N LYS A 29 -3.76 -9.23 -4.71
CA LYS A 29 -2.98 -10.29 -4.04
C LYS A 29 -2.35 -9.79 -2.74
N PHE A 30 -1.70 -8.63 -2.77
CA PHE A 30 -0.97 -8.11 -1.61
C PHE A 30 -1.92 -7.66 -0.50
N VAL A 31 -3.01 -6.97 -0.85
CA VAL A 31 -4.03 -6.59 0.14
C VAL A 31 -4.67 -7.83 0.78
N SER A 32 -4.95 -8.89 0.02
CA SER A 32 -5.46 -10.15 0.58
C SER A 32 -4.47 -10.81 1.54
N LEU A 33 -3.19 -10.87 1.21
CA LEU A 33 -2.16 -11.41 2.11
C LEU A 33 -2.08 -10.60 3.41
N LEU A 34 -2.04 -9.27 3.29
CA LEU A 34 -1.98 -8.39 4.46
C LEU A 34 -3.23 -8.52 5.34
N LEU A 35 -4.42 -8.63 4.76
CA LEU A 35 -5.65 -8.84 5.52
C LEU A 35 -5.61 -10.14 6.33
N GLU A 36 -4.98 -11.18 5.81
CA GLU A 36 -4.82 -12.48 6.48
C GLU A 36 -3.61 -12.54 7.43
N ASP A 37 -2.92 -11.42 7.67
CA ASP A 37 -1.68 -11.36 8.46
C ASP A 37 -0.58 -12.30 7.92
N LEU A 38 -0.54 -12.43 6.59
CA LEU A 38 0.47 -13.20 5.86
C LEU A 38 1.56 -12.27 5.31
N LYS A 39 2.79 -12.79 5.29
CA LYS A 39 3.93 -12.05 4.74
C LYS A 39 3.75 -11.79 3.24
N LEU A 40 4.11 -10.58 2.82
CA LEU A 40 4.23 -10.26 1.41
C LEU A 40 5.42 -11.00 0.78
N PRO A 41 5.34 -11.34 -0.51
CA PRO A 41 6.46 -11.95 -1.21
C PRO A 41 7.63 -10.96 -1.33
N SER A 42 8.85 -11.47 -1.46
CA SER A 42 10.07 -10.64 -1.46
C SER A 42 10.10 -9.59 -2.57
N GLU A 43 9.44 -9.84 -3.71
CA GLU A 43 9.33 -8.83 -4.79
C GLU A 43 8.53 -7.59 -4.40
N ALA A 44 7.76 -7.64 -3.31
CA ALA A 44 7.02 -6.49 -2.82
C ALA A 44 7.93 -5.47 -2.10
N LEU A 45 9.17 -5.84 -1.78
CA LEU A 45 10.14 -4.97 -1.10
C LEU A 45 9.54 -4.25 0.12
N ASP A 46 8.71 -4.98 0.88
CA ASP A 46 7.98 -4.45 2.02
C ASP A 46 8.91 -4.04 3.15
N HIS A 47 8.84 -2.77 3.57
CA HIS A 47 9.71 -2.23 4.60
C HIS A 47 8.99 -1.14 5.41
N GLU A 48 9.51 -0.86 6.61
CA GLU A 48 9.02 0.23 7.45
C GLU A 48 9.55 1.57 6.93
N LEU A 49 8.67 2.56 6.89
CA LEU A 49 9.05 3.94 6.61
C LEU A 49 9.73 4.56 7.84
N VAL A 50 10.61 5.52 7.57
CA VAL A 50 11.40 6.22 8.59
C VAL A 50 10.89 7.65 8.83
N GLY A 51 11.36 8.29 9.90
CA GLY A 51 11.05 9.70 10.20
C GLY A 51 9.62 9.90 10.72
N ASN A 52 8.88 10.86 10.17
CA ASN A 52 7.50 11.15 10.61
C ASN A 52 6.50 10.04 10.26
N TYR A 53 6.93 9.04 9.48
CA TYR A 53 6.12 7.89 9.06
C TYR A 53 6.46 6.61 9.82
N ILE A 54 7.04 6.72 11.03
CA ILE A 54 7.23 5.58 11.94
C ILE A 54 5.90 4.83 12.11
N ALA A 55 5.96 3.50 12.02
CA ALA A 55 4.84 2.54 11.98
C ALA A 55 4.09 2.41 10.65
N PHE A 56 4.32 3.28 9.66
CA PHE A 56 3.84 3.02 8.30
C PHE A 56 4.79 2.07 7.58
N ARG A 57 4.23 1.29 6.67
CA ARG A 57 4.95 0.38 5.80
C ARG A 57 4.72 0.78 4.36
N GLU A 58 5.73 0.57 3.54
CA GLU A 58 5.67 0.74 2.09
C GLU A 58 6.01 -0.58 1.40
N CYS A 59 5.22 -0.92 0.38
CA CYS A 59 5.55 -2.02 -0.53
C CYS A 59 5.36 -1.61 -1.99
N HIS A 60 6.20 -2.16 -2.86
CA HIS A 60 6.12 -2.06 -4.31
C HIS A 60 5.07 -3.03 -4.85
N ILE A 61 3.97 -2.51 -5.39
CA ILE A 61 3.01 -3.33 -6.15
C ILE A 61 3.71 -3.86 -7.40
N SER A 62 4.29 -2.97 -8.21
CA SER A 62 5.05 -3.33 -9.41
C SER A 62 5.72 -2.10 -9.99
N GLY A 63 6.98 -2.23 -10.43
CA GLY A 63 7.74 -1.11 -10.96
C GLY A 63 7.80 0.03 -9.94
N ASP A 64 7.41 1.22 -10.39
CA ASP A 64 7.37 2.42 -9.55
C ASP A 64 6.04 2.60 -8.76
N MET A 65 5.09 1.67 -8.88
CA MET A 65 3.81 1.75 -8.18
C MET A 65 3.92 1.25 -6.74
N LEU A 66 3.65 2.13 -5.79
CA LEU A 66 3.77 1.89 -4.35
C LEU A 66 2.42 1.86 -3.65
N LEU A 67 2.34 1.09 -2.57
CA LEU A 67 1.28 1.12 -1.59
C LEU A 67 1.88 1.45 -0.22
N ILE A 68 1.37 2.50 0.42
CA ILE A 68 1.66 2.80 1.82
C ILE A 68 0.47 2.36 2.65
N TYR A 69 0.76 1.66 3.75
CA TYR A 69 -0.25 1.15 4.67
C TYR A 69 0.25 1.16 6.12
N ILE A 70 -0.69 0.96 7.05
CA ILE A 70 -0.39 0.70 8.46
C ILE A 70 -1.35 -0.38 8.98
N ILE A 71 -0.85 -1.22 9.88
CA ILE A 71 -1.66 -2.20 10.60
C ILE A 71 -1.77 -1.73 12.05
N GLU A 72 -2.97 -1.35 12.47
CA GLU A 72 -3.25 -0.88 13.83
C GLU A 72 -4.73 -1.11 14.19
N ASP A 73 -5.01 -1.33 15.48
CA ASP A 73 -6.36 -1.55 16.02
C ASP A 73 -7.17 -2.66 15.33
N GLY A 74 -6.50 -3.68 14.78
CA GLY A 74 -7.14 -4.76 14.03
C GLY A 74 -7.56 -4.37 12.60
N TYR A 75 -7.05 -3.25 12.07
CA TYR A 75 -7.29 -2.80 10.71
C TYR A 75 -6.03 -2.83 9.87
N LEU A 76 -6.18 -3.21 8.60
CA LEU A 76 -5.26 -2.85 7.53
C LEU A 76 -5.74 -1.52 6.95
N LYS A 77 -5.05 -0.43 7.28
CA LYS A 77 -5.38 0.92 6.81
C LYS A 77 -4.54 1.24 5.57
N LEU A 78 -5.15 1.20 4.39
CA LEU A 78 -4.54 1.66 3.15
C LEU A 78 -4.50 3.19 3.16
N THR A 79 -3.29 3.77 3.13
CA THR A 79 -3.09 5.20 3.43
C THR A 79 -2.73 6.03 2.21
N ARG A 80 -1.86 5.53 1.32
CA ARG A 80 -1.53 6.16 0.02
C ARG A 80 -1.28 5.08 -1.04
N ILE A 81 -1.49 5.42 -2.32
CA ILE A 81 -1.11 4.58 -3.47
C ILE A 81 -0.71 5.48 -4.63
N GLY A 82 0.32 5.13 -5.38
CA GLY A 82 0.77 5.93 -6.52
C GLY A 82 2.22 5.65 -6.86
N THR A 83 2.74 6.37 -7.85
CA THR A 83 4.17 6.32 -8.17
C THR A 83 5.01 7.06 -7.13
N HIS A 84 6.33 6.82 -7.05
CA HIS A 84 7.21 7.60 -6.16
C HIS A 84 6.98 9.11 -6.31
N ASN A 85 6.92 9.59 -7.56
CA ASN A 85 6.67 11.01 -7.85
C ASN A 85 5.31 11.51 -7.32
N GLN A 86 4.26 10.69 -7.37
CA GLN A 86 2.95 11.08 -6.87
C GLN A 86 2.89 11.10 -5.33
N LEU A 87 3.73 10.32 -4.67
CA LEU A 87 3.70 10.16 -3.21
C LEU A 87 4.66 11.10 -2.49
N PHE A 88 5.84 11.37 -3.07
CA PHE A 88 6.96 12.02 -2.38
C PHE A 88 7.49 13.30 -3.04
N ASN A 89 7.18 13.59 -4.31
CA ASN A 89 7.53 14.87 -4.89
C ASN A 89 6.43 15.90 -4.61
N ASN A 90 6.82 17.00 -3.96
CA ASN A 90 6.03 18.22 -3.77
C ASN A 90 6.04 19.08 -5.04
#